data_AF-A0A0E0BJ54-F1
#
_entry.id   AF-A0A0E0BJ54-F1
#
_cell.length_a   1.000
_cell.length_b   1.000
_cell.length_c   1.000
_cell.angle_alpha   90.00
_cell.angle_beta   90.00
_cell.angle_gamma   90.00
#
_symmetry.space_group_name_H-M   'P 1'
#
loop_
_entity.id
_entity.type
_entity.pdbx_description
1 polymer ?
#
loop_
_entity_poly.entity_id
_entity_poly.type
_entity_poly.pdbx_seq_one_letter_code
_entity_poly.pdbx_strand_id
1 'polypeptide(L)'
;MQMSSGGVVGGGGGGGGGSKVMSPKQVLTVVLVVFCALSFVKLLLLTGSSSPAAAVRRGRASAGAAAGEPGRMGAIYTAAALARASAAGGREAVDVAVHDVHRTVERWYAWEYLCEDNLAAAKGRLWHFRVAGGGPPDAFCPTGPAQIL
;
A
#
# COMPACT_ATOMS: atom_id res chain seq x y z
N MET A 1 63.95 16.13 2.69
CA MET A 1 64.73 15.12 1.95
C MET A 1 64.61 13.77 2.66
N GLN A 2 63.84 12.83 2.09
CA GLN A 2 64.25 11.43 2.06
C GLN A 2 63.53 10.77 0.89
N MET A 3 64.33 10.35 -0.09
CA MET A 3 63.97 9.51 -1.21
C MET A 3 64.09 8.05 -0.75
N SER A 4 63.14 7.19 -1.13
CA SER A 4 63.38 5.77 -1.46
C SER A 4 62.04 5.08 -1.70
N SER A 5 61.84 4.11 -2.59
CA SER A 5 62.57 3.52 -3.72
C SER A 5 61.72 2.32 -4.14
N GLY A 6 61.54 2.09 -5.45
CA GLY A 6 61.11 0.81 -6.03
C GLY A 6 59.65 0.40 -5.76
N GLY A 7 58.95 -0.34 -6.60
CA GLY A 7 59.29 -1.08 -7.80
C GLY A 7 58.04 -1.93 -8.12
N VAL A 8 57.53 -1.84 -9.36
CA VAL A 8 57.44 -2.93 -10.35
C VAL A 8 56.43 -4.06 -10.09
N VAL A 9 55.81 -4.48 -11.20
CA VAL A 9 55.11 -5.77 -11.52
C VAL A 9 53.80 -6.07 -10.77
N GLY A 10 52.74 -6.60 -11.36
CA GLY A 10 52.54 -7.27 -12.66
C GLY A 10 51.68 -8.53 -12.44
N GLY A 11 50.78 -8.83 -13.40
CA GLY A 11 50.05 -10.10 -13.51
C GLY A 11 48.74 -10.15 -12.70
N GLY A 12 47.60 -10.60 -13.22
CA GLY A 12 47.38 -11.51 -14.34
C GLY A 12 46.56 -12.70 -13.82
N GLY A 13 45.32 -12.80 -14.29
CA GLY A 13 44.50 -14.01 -14.54
C GLY A 13 44.42 -15.15 -13.52
N GLY A 14 43.22 -15.76 -13.45
CA GLY A 14 43.11 -17.15 -13.02
C GLY A 14 41.76 -17.53 -12.44
N GLY A 15 40.83 -17.92 -13.31
CA GLY A 15 39.71 -18.76 -12.91
C GLY A 15 40.23 -20.12 -12.43
N GLY A 16 39.75 -20.57 -11.28
CA GLY A 16 40.04 -21.88 -10.71
C GLY A 16 38.77 -22.48 -10.15
N GLY A 17 38.13 -23.32 -10.95
CA GLY A 17 37.07 -24.22 -10.50
C GLY A 17 37.68 -25.28 -9.58
N GLY A 18 37.64 -25.01 -8.27
CA GLY A 18 37.89 -26.00 -7.24
C GLY A 18 36.59 -26.30 -6.56
N SER A 19 36.13 -27.55 -6.61
CA SER A 19 35.06 -28.06 -5.75
C SER A 19 35.57 -28.03 -4.30
N LYS A 20 35.55 -26.84 -3.69
CA LYS A 20 35.78 -26.67 -2.26
C LYS A 20 34.64 -27.44 -1.58
N VAL A 21 34.97 -28.60 -1.04
CA VAL A 21 34.08 -29.36 -0.16
C VAL A 21 33.67 -28.41 0.98
N MET A 22 32.44 -27.95 0.90
CA MET A 22 31.93 -26.90 1.75
C MET A 22 31.78 -27.50 3.15
N SER A 23 32.35 -26.88 4.19
CA SER A 23 32.28 -27.43 5.54
C SER A 23 30.81 -27.65 5.96
N PRO A 24 30.48 -28.64 6.82
CA PRO A 24 29.09 -28.97 7.17
C PRO A 24 28.25 -27.76 7.63
N LYS A 25 28.90 -26.80 8.32
CA LYS A 25 28.30 -25.52 8.72
C LYS A 25 27.92 -24.64 7.54
N GLN A 26 28.78 -24.58 6.52
CA GLN A 26 28.54 -23.80 5.30
C GLN A 26 27.46 -24.44 4.42
N VAL A 27 27.42 -25.78 4.35
CA VAL A 27 26.34 -26.51 3.67
C VAL A 27 24.99 -26.19 4.32
N LEU A 28 24.91 -26.22 5.65
CA LEU A 28 23.69 -25.87 6.37
C LEU A 28 23.27 -24.42 6.12
N THR A 29 24.21 -23.47 6.13
CA THR A 29 23.91 -22.06 5.81
C THR A 29 23.38 -21.89 4.40
N VAL A 30 24.01 -22.53 3.41
CA VAL A 30 23.56 -22.44 2.01
C VAL A 30 22.18 -23.08 1.83
N VAL A 31 21.93 -24.24 2.45
CA VAL A 31 20.62 -24.89 2.41
C VAL A 31 19.55 -24.01 3.06
N LEU A 32 19.82 -23.41 4.22
CA LEU A 32 18.88 -22.50 4.89
C LEU A 32 18.60 -21.25 4.06
N VAL A 33 19.64 -20.59 3.52
CA VAL A 33 19.49 -19.37 2.71
C VAL A 33 18.72 -19.67 1.43
N VAL A 34 19.02 -20.78 0.74
CA VAL A 34 18.31 -21.18 -0.47
C VAL A 34 16.87 -21.53 -0.15
N PHE A 35 16.60 -22.31 0.90
CA PHE A 35 15.24 -22.65 1.30
C PHE A 35 14.43 -21.40 1.68
N CYS A 36 15.00 -20.51 2.51
CA CYS A 36 14.36 -19.25 2.85
C CYS A 36 14.06 -18.39 1.62
N ALA A 37 15.01 -18.25 0.68
CA ALA A 37 14.80 -17.48 -0.54
C ALA A 37 13.70 -18.09 -1.43
N LEU A 38 13.71 -19.42 -1.61
CA LEU A 38 12.71 -20.11 -2.41
C LEU A 38 11.32 -20.08 -1.77
N SER A 39 11.23 -20.21 -0.45
CA SER A 39 9.99 -20.04 0.30
C SER A 39 9.47 -18.61 0.20
N PHE A 40 10.35 -17.60 0.26
CA PHE A 40 9.98 -16.20 0.12
C PHE A 40 9.49 -15.89 -1.30
N VAL A 41 10.17 -16.38 -2.34
CA VAL A 41 9.73 -16.24 -3.73
C VAL A 41 8.40 -16.94 -3.97
N LYS A 42 8.21 -18.15 -3.42
CA LYS A 42 6.95 -18.88 -3.54
C LYS A 42 5.83 -18.18 -2.79
N LEU A 43 6.12 -17.59 -1.63
CA LEU A 43 5.20 -16.73 -0.91
C LEU A 43 4.85 -15.50 -1.76
N LEU A 44 5.82 -14.79 -2.36
CA LEU A 44 5.61 -13.67 -3.29
C LEU A 44 4.77 -14.04 -4.52
N LEU A 45 4.94 -15.25 -5.06
CA LEU A 45 4.19 -15.72 -6.23
C LEU A 45 2.77 -16.19 -5.86
N LEU A 46 2.58 -16.77 -4.68
CA LEU A 46 1.27 -17.17 -4.15
C LEU A 46 0.50 -15.98 -3.56
N THR A 47 1.21 -15.00 -3.03
CA THR A 47 0.72 -13.71 -2.54
C THR A 47 1.09 -12.62 -3.56
N GLY A 48 0.52 -12.72 -4.76
CA GLY A 48 0.53 -11.58 -5.67
C GLY A 48 -0.02 -10.36 -4.94
N SER A 49 0.84 -9.38 -4.65
CA SER A 49 0.61 -8.13 -3.90
C SER A 49 0.79 -8.18 -2.37
N SER A 50 2.04 -8.26 -1.90
CA SER A 50 2.48 -7.37 -0.80
C SER A 50 3.97 -7.07 -0.87
N SER A 51 4.38 -6.24 -1.83
CA SER A 51 5.68 -5.55 -1.77
C SER A 51 5.47 -4.12 -1.26
N PRO A 52 6.12 -3.71 -0.15
CA PRO A 52 6.04 -2.35 0.39
C PRO A 52 7.16 -1.49 -0.19
N ALA A 53 7.19 -1.26 -1.50
CA ALA A 53 8.01 -0.21 -2.12
C ALA A 53 7.64 -0.08 -3.60
N ALA A 54 7.47 1.15 -4.06
CA ALA A 54 7.34 1.54 -5.47
C ALA A 54 6.04 1.14 -6.20
N ALA A 55 4.91 1.71 -5.77
CA ALA A 55 3.85 2.15 -6.69
C ALA A 55 2.92 3.20 -6.07
N VAL A 56 3.48 4.26 -5.48
CA VAL A 56 2.78 5.56 -5.52
C VAL A 56 2.87 6.04 -6.96
N ARG A 57 1.89 5.66 -7.80
CA ARG A 57 1.47 6.48 -8.94
C ARG A 57 0.01 6.21 -9.27
N ARG A 58 -0.76 7.28 -9.03
CA ARG A 58 -2.02 7.70 -9.65
C ARG A 58 -3.26 6.92 -9.24
N GLY A 59 -4.14 7.65 -8.55
CA GLY A 59 -5.55 7.32 -8.47
C GLY A 59 -6.12 7.02 -9.84
N ARG A 60 -6.87 5.92 -9.90
CA ARG A 60 -7.81 5.63 -10.97
C ARG A 60 -8.93 4.75 -10.41
N ALA A 61 -9.82 5.36 -9.63
CA ALA A 61 -11.17 4.85 -9.52
C ALA A 61 -11.91 5.28 -10.80
N SER A 62 -11.92 4.44 -11.82
CA SER A 62 -12.76 4.63 -13.00
C SER A 62 -13.43 3.32 -13.36
N ALA A 63 -14.71 3.20 -13.00
CA ALA A 63 -15.69 2.43 -13.75
C ALA A 63 -17.06 3.07 -13.50
N GLY A 64 -17.52 3.86 -14.47
CA GLY A 64 -18.89 4.32 -14.51
C GLY A 64 -19.81 3.13 -14.78
N ALA A 65 -20.72 2.86 -13.85
CA ALA A 65 -21.92 2.06 -14.09
C ALA A 65 -23.14 2.98 -14.07
N ALA A 66 -24.17 2.63 -14.82
CA ALA A 66 -25.28 3.51 -15.19
C ALA A 66 -26.03 4.10 -13.97
N ALA A 67 -26.80 5.14 -14.24
CA ALA A 67 -27.52 5.96 -13.26
C ALA A 67 -28.62 5.23 -12.43
N GLY A 68 -28.73 3.90 -12.55
CA GLY A 68 -29.74 3.08 -11.87
C GLY A 68 -29.31 1.65 -11.57
N GLU A 69 -28.01 1.33 -11.55
CA GLU A 69 -27.54 -0.01 -11.20
C GLU A 69 -27.05 -0.08 -9.75
N PRO A 70 -27.33 -1.17 -9.01
CA PRO A 70 -27.05 -1.35 -7.57
C PRO A 70 -25.55 -1.30 -7.16
N GLY A 71 -24.66 -0.87 -8.05
CA GLY A 71 -23.21 -0.78 -7.85
C GLY A 71 -22.65 0.57 -7.38
N ARG A 72 -23.40 1.69 -7.43
CA ARG A 72 -22.86 3.01 -7.02
C ARG A 72 -22.68 3.14 -5.51
N MET A 73 -23.55 2.52 -4.72
CA MET A 73 -23.49 2.55 -3.26
C MET A 73 -22.32 1.70 -2.74
N GLY A 74 -22.15 0.53 -3.35
CA GLY A 74 -20.98 -0.32 -3.12
C GLY A 74 -19.68 0.42 -3.43
N ALA A 75 -19.64 1.25 -4.48
CA ALA A 75 -18.44 2.02 -4.81
C ALA A 75 -18.04 3.02 -3.71
N ILE A 76 -19.01 3.73 -3.10
CA ILE A 76 -18.73 4.66 -1.99
C ILE A 76 -18.24 3.88 -0.76
N TYR A 77 -18.92 2.78 -0.41
CA TYR A 77 -18.50 1.90 0.68
C TYR A 77 -17.08 1.34 0.48
N THR A 78 -16.79 0.78 -0.69
CA THR A 78 -15.48 0.21 -1.01
C THR A 78 -14.40 1.29 -0.99
N ALA A 79 -14.68 2.48 -1.53
CA ALA A 79 -13.74 3.59 -1.48
C ALA A 79 -13.43 4.00 -0.03
N ALA A 80 -14.45 4.11 0.82
CA ALA A 80 -14.29 4.43 2.23
C ALA A 80 -13.52 3.35 3.00
N ALA A 81 -13.84 2.07 2.78
CA ALA A 81 -13.18 0.94 3.43
C ALA A 81 -11.68 0.88 3.05
N LEU A 82 -11.37 1.08 1.77
CA LEU A 82 -9.98 1.13 1.29
C LEU A 82 -9.23 2.35 1.81
N ALA A 83 -9.88 3.52 1.88
CA ALA A 83 -9.31 4.73 2.44
C ALA A 83 -8.92 4.53 3.91
N ARG A 84 -9.84 3.98 4.72
CA ARG A 84 -9.58 3.66 6.13
C ARG A 84 -8.49 2.61 6.31
N ALA A 85 -8.54 1.50 5.57
CA ALA A 85 -7.52 0.45 5.66
C ALA A 85 -6.13 0.98 5.29
N SER A 86 -6.06 1.85 4.29
CA SER A 86 -4.81 2.50 3.90
C SER A 86 -4.28 3.42 4.99
N ALA A 87 -5.14 4.26 5.55
CA ALA A 87 -4.77 5.21 6.59
C ALA A 87 -4.42 4.54 7.93
N ALA A 88 -5.09 3.44 8.28
CA ALA A 88 -4.77 2.63 9.47
C ALA A 88 -3.39 1.95 9.35
N GLY A 89 -2.94 1.65 8.13
CA GLY A 89 -1.59 1.13 7.85
C GLY A 89 -0.46 2.16 7.97
N GLY A 90 -0.72 3.34 8.55
CA GLY A 90 0.28 4.40 8.71
C GLY A 90 0.61 5.18 7.44
N ARG A 91 -0.21 5.06 6.39
CA ARG A 91 -0.10 5.90 5.19
C ARG A 91 -0.72 7.28 5.43
N GLU A 92 -0.31 8.25 4.62
CA GLU A 92 -0.91 9.58 4.58
C GLU A 92 -2.44 9.49 4.35
N ALA A 93 -3.16 10.53 4.78
CA ALA A 93 -4.59 10.64 4.56
C ALA A 93 -4.95 10.43 3.07
N VAL A 94 -6.07 9.73 2.84
CA VAL A 94 -6.51 9.34 1.50
C VAL A 94 -7.60 10.28 1.01
N ASP A 95 -7.40 10.83 -0.19
CA ASP A 95 -8.39 11.66 -0.86
C ASP A 95 -9.44 10.80 -1.59
N VAL A 96 -10.72 11.04 -1.29
CA VAL A 96 -11.86 10.40 -1.93
C VAL A 96 -12.77 11.46 -2.53
N ALA A 97 -13.08 11.35 -3.81
CA ALA A 97 -14.00 12.26 -4.49
C ALA A 97 -15.30 11.52 -4.86
N VAL A 98 -16.42 12.03 -4.39
CA VAL A 98 -17.76 11.48 -4.67
C VAL A 98 -18.50 12.45 -5.60
N HIS A 99 -18.74 11.99 -6.83
CA HIS A 99 -19.65 12.66 -7.76
C HIS A 99 -21.11 12.29 -7.50
N ASP A 100 -22.04 13.09 -8.01
CA ASP A 100 -23.49 12.89 -7.99
C ASP A 100 -24.18 12.95 -6.60
N VAL A 101 -23.56 13.60 -5.61
CA VAL A 101 -24.13 13.88 -4.26
C VAL A 101 -25.39 14.77 -4.23
N HIS A 102 -25.88 15.18 -5.41
CA HIS A 102 -27.19 15.81 -5.56
C HIS A 102 -28.35 14.85 -5.28
N ARG A 103 -28.12 13.54 -5.45
CA ARG A 103 -29.08 12.50 -5.10
C ARG A 103 -28.96 12.18 -3.62
N THR A 104 -30.12 11.97 -3.00
CA THR A 104 -30.24 11.71 -1.57
C THR A 104 -29.45 10.48 -1.15
N VAL A 105 -29.50 9.40 -1.94
CA VAL A 105 -28.90 8.10 -1.59
C VAL A 105 -27.37 8.19 -1.57
N GLU A 106 -26.75 8.73 -2.61
CA GLU A 106 -25.30 8.95 -2.71
C GLU A 106 -24.80 9.91 -1.62
N ARG A 107 -25.58 10.94 -1.29
CA ARG A 107 -25.27 11.86 -0.19
C ARG A 107 -25.24 11.16 1.17
N TRP A 108 -26.27 10.38 1.48
CA TRP A 108 -26.34 9.64 2.75
C TRP A 108 -25.18 8.68 2.92
N TYR A 109 -24.83 7.92 1.89
CA TYR A 109 -23.72 6.98 1.98
C TYR A 109 -22.36 7.67 2.04
N ALA A 110 -22.21 8.83 1.40
CA ALA A 110 -21.00 9.62 1.54
C ALA A 110 -20.85 10.09 3.00
N TRP A 111 -21.91 10.60 3.63
CA TRP A 111 -21.86 10.97 5.05
C TRP A 111 -21.63 9.78 5.98
N GLU A 112 -22.30 8.66 5.75
CA GLU A 112 -22.20 7.46 6.59
C GLU A 112 -20.80 6.85 6.59
N TYR A 113 -20.18 6.74 5.42
CA TYR A 113 -18.91 6.01 5.29
C TYR A 113 -17.67 6.91 5.21
N LEU A 114 -17.81 8.14 4.72
CA LEU A 114 -16.68 9.08 4.61
C LEU A 114 -16.70 10.13 5.72
N CYS A 115 -17.79 10.29 6.46
CA CYS A 115 -17.95 11.24 7.57
C CYS A 115 -17.92 12.69 7.13
N GLU A 116 -18.80 13.50 7.72
CA GLU A 116 -18.83 14.94 7.45
C GLU A 116 -17.53 15.63 7.89
N ASP A 117 -16.92 15.18 8.99
CA ASP A 117 -15.66 15.72 9.51
C ASP A 117 -14.48 15.60 8.53
N ASN A 118 -14.53 14.62 7.61
CA ASN A 118 -13.49 14.45 6.59
C ASN A 118 -13.78 15.25 5.32
N LEU A 119 -14.89 15.98 5.22
CA LEU A 119 -15.26 16.75 4.03
C LEU A 119 -14.30 17.94 3.87
N ALA A 120 -13.37 17.83 2.93
CA ALA A 120 -12.38 18.86 2.63
C ALA A 120 -12.94 19.96 1.71
N ALA A 121 -13.80 19.59 0.75
CA ALA A 121 -14.45 20.54 -0.13
C ALA A 121 -15.76 20.01 -0.73
N ALA A 122 -16.72 20.91 -0.95
CA ALA A 122 -17.96 20.63 -1.66
C ALA A 122 -18.14 21.63 -2.81
N LYS A 123 -18.22 21.14 -4.06
CA LYS A 123 -18.41 21.97 -5.25
C LYS A 123 -19.52 21.38 -6.14
N GLY A 124 -20.70 21.98 -6.09
CA GLY A 124 -21.85 21.54 -6.87
C GLY A 124 -22.23 20.09 -6.55
N ARG A 125 -22.09 19.19 -7.55
CA ARG A 125 -22.39 17.75 -7.40
C ARG A 125 -21.17 16.90 -7.02
N LEU A 126 -20.04 17.52 -6.69
CA LEU A 126 -18.80 16.84 -6.36
C LEU A 126 -18.39 17.19 -4.93
N TRP A 127 -18.22 16.17 -4.10
CA TRP A 127 -17.66 16.29 -2.75
C TRP A 127 -16.29 15.63 -2.71
N HIS A 128 -15.37 16.23 -1.97
CA HIS A 128 -14.00 15.77 -1.76
C HIS A 128 -13.78 15.58 -0.27
N PHE A 129 -13.39 14.37 0.10
CA PHE A 129 -13.12 13.94 1.45
C PHE A 129 -11.64 13.60 1.59
N ARG A 130 -11.07 13.91 2.76
CA ARG A 130 -9.71 13.55 3.13
C ARG A 130 -9.75 12.67 4.37
N VAL A 131 -9.69 11.35 4.17
CA VAL A 131 -9.84 10.35 5.23
C VAL A 131 -8.49 10.11 5.89
N ALA A 132 -8.34 10.53 7.15
CA ALA A 132 -7.16 10.27 7.96
C ALA A 132 -7.31 8.99 8.79
N GLY A 133 -6.17 8.46 9.26
CA GLY A 133 -6.14 7.35 10.21
C GLY A 133 -6.47 7.83 11.63
N GLY A 134 -6.63 6.88 12.56
CA GLY A 134 -6.83 7.19 13.98
C GLY A 134 -8.28 7.16 14.48
N GLY A 135 -9.23 6.75 13.62
CA GLY A 135 -10.60 6.45 14.05
C GLY A 135 -10.73 5.08 14.74
N PRO A 136 -11.90 4.78 15.33
CA PRO A 136 -12.20 3.47 15.89
C PRO A 136 -12.04 2.36 14.83
N PRO A 137 -11.57 1.15 15.21
CA PRO A 137 -11.33 0.08 14.24
C PRO A 137 -12.62 -0.48 13.63
N ASP A 138 -13.72 -0.43 14.36
CA ASP A 138 -15.01 -1.04 14.06
C ASP A 138 -16.05 -0.07 13.47
N ALA A 139 -15.79 1.24 13.45
CA ALA A 139 -16.70 2.24 12.91
C ALA A 139 -16.04 3.18 11.90
N PHE A 140 -16.78 3.59 10.87
CA PHE A 140 -16.29 4.52 9.85
C PHE A 140 -16.07 5.92 10.41
N CYS A 141 -17.07 6.43 11.13
CA CYS A 141 -17.03 7.74 11.73
C CYS A 141 -16.84 7.64 13.24
N PRO A 142 -16.06 8.56 13.84
CA PRO A 142 -16.03 8.69 15.29
C PRO A 142 -17.44 9.06 15.75
N THR A 143 -18.07 8.20 16.54
CA THR A 143 -19.33 8.55 17.16
C THR A 143 -19.08 9.64 18.20
N GLY A 144 -19.41 10.89 17.87
CA GLY A 144 -19.91 11.81 18.90
C GLY A 144 -21.16 11.17 19.54
N PRO A 145 -21.48 11.47 20.81
CA PRO A 145 -22.63 10.83 21.48
C PRO A 145 -23.85 10.97 20.57
N ALA A 146 -24.45 9.83 20.21
CA ALA A 146 -25.64 9.79 19.39
C ALA A 146 -26.77 10.49 20.16
N GLN A 147 -26.98 11.77 19.88
CA GLN A 147 -28.08 12.55 20.44
C GLN A 147 -29.32 12.13 19.66
N ILE A 148 -29.89 10.99 20.03
CA ILE A 148 -31.28 10.64 19.72
C ILE A 148 -32.13 11.56 20.60
N LEU A 149 -32.68 12.61 19.99
CA LEU A 149 -33.61 13.55 20.61
C LEU A 149 -34.86 13.64 19.72
#